data_AF-A0A1G5BR10-F1
#
_entry.id   AF-A0A1G5BR10-F1
#
_cell.length_a   1.000
_cell.length_b   1.000
_cell.length_c   1.000
_cell.angle_alpha   90.00
_cell.angle_beta   90.00
_cell.angle_gamma   90.00
#
_symmetry.space_group_name_H-M   'P 1'
#
loop_
_entity.id
_entity.type
_entity.pdbx_description
1 polymer ?
#
loop_
_entity_poly.entity_id
_entity_poly.type
_entity_poly.pdbx_seq_one_letter_code
_entity_poly.pdbx_strand_id
1 'polypeptide(L)'
;MRTLGLVMACLACFGLESARAEEAPGRAMARQATADTTPWITTNHADHDILKQNFTSGSEVTKACLTCHNEAGSQVMQTIHWTWRDPDSPEEEKIGKAGLTLNNFCISIHGNEPRCTSCHAGYGWKDKSFDFTDETKIDCLVCHEQTGTYKKFPTMAGLPVDKPKKFGKKTFTPPEWNTVAQSVARPTRKNCGTCHFFGGGGDGVKHGDLDSSLFMPDNALDVHMDARGKNFDCVRCHTTVAHDIAGRSYRTPAFETRTSLVEDDLAHKISCESCHTATPHQKGSKPNDHTDTVACQTCHIPTFAREKPTKMWWDWSKAGVKKEGKPYVENGPYGKPVYMTKKGDMRWEKNVTPEYFWFNGSIETLTARDTVDPSAEIAVNRPLGERDDPNARIFPFKVHRARQPMDAQAKNLVIPHLFGKKGSDAYWKTYDWNRAVASGMEHAGLPFSGDLAFAETSYVFPITHMVAPKEDTVACAECHTREGGRMSAANLGGFYMPGRDTGGPLEASGWALVLASFFGVVIHGTIRILARQKR
;
A
#
# COMPACT_ATOMS: atom_id res chain seq x y z
N MET A 1 -28.30 77.30 -8.99
CA MET A 1 -28.07 77.60 -7.55
C MET A 1 -28.36 76.33 -6.78
N ARG A 2 -27.36 75.46 -6.57
CA ARG A 2 -26.55 75.35 -5.34
C ARG A 2 -27.40 75.35 -4.05
N THR A 3 -27.64 74.15 -3.52
CA THR A 3 -27.64 73.92 -2.07
C THR A 3 -27.18 72.48 -1.84
N LEU A 4 -25.99 72.38 -1.25
CA LEU A 4 -25.26 71.16 -0.94
C LEU A 4 -25.64 70.77 0.50
N GLY A 5 -26.24 69.60 0.68
CA GLY A 5 -26.56 69.03 2.00
C GLY A 5 -25.72 67.77 2.22
N LEU A 6 -24.77 67.85 3.14
CA LEU A 6 -23.86 66.82 3.57
C LEU A 6 -24.63 65.73 4.35
N VAL A 7 -24.63 64.48 3.88
CA VAL A 7 -25.03 63.31 4.69
C VAL A 7 -23.89 62.30 4.70
N MET A 8 -23.35 62.14 5.89
CA MET A 8 -22.27 61.24 6.29
C MET A 8 -22.84 59.81 6.31
N ALA A 9 -22.44 58.96 5.36
CA ALA A 9 -22.78 57.53 5.37
C ALA A 9 -21.70 56.77 6.17
N CYS A 10 -22.09 56.27 7.35
CA CYS A 10 -21.28 55.36 8.15
C CYS A 10 -21.01 54.06 7.40
N LEU A 11 -19.73 53.65 7.41
CA LEU A 11 -19.30 52.29 7.11
C LEU A 11 -19.99 51.29 8.06
N ALA A 12 -20.56 50.23 7.50
CA ALA A 12 -20.73 48.97 8.20
C ALA A 12 -20.02 47.90 7.35
N CYS A 13 -18.75 47.66 7.67
CA CYS A 13 -18.04 46.44 7.25
C CYS A 13 -18.70 45.26 7.94
N PHE A 14 -19.56 44.52 7.24
CA PHE A 14 -19.90 43.16 7.64
C PHE A 14 -18.73 42.25 7.30
N GLY A 15 -17.86 42.00 8.29
CA GLY A 15 -16.93 40.90 8.24
C GLY A 15 -17.71 39.59 8.18
N LEU A 16 -17.52 38.82 7.11
CA LEU A 16 -17.89 37.40 7.09
C LEU A 16 -16.91 36.66 8.00
N GLU A 17 -17.26 36.59 9.27
CA GLU A 17 -16.62 35.70 10.22
C GLU A 17 -17.06 34.28 9.86
N SER A 18 -16.16 33.51 9.24
CA SER A 18 -16.41 32.09 9.01
C SER A 18 -16.65 31.44 10.36
N ALA A 19 -17.86 30.94 10.61
CA ALA A 19 -18.15 30.11 11.76
C ALA A 19 -17.26 28.85 11.68
N ARG A 20 -16.09 28.92 12.33
CA ARG A 20 -15.33 27.72 12.69
C ARG A 20 -16.27 26.92 13.58
N ALA A 21 -16.69 25.75 13.11
CA ALA A 21 -17.40 24.81 13.95
C ALA A 21 -16.57 24.61 15.23
N GLU A 22 -17.15 25.01 16.36
CA GLU A 22 -16.51 24.95 17.67
C GLU A 22 -16.15 23.48 17.93
N GLU A 23 -14.86 23.21 18.10
CA GLU A 23 -14.38 21.85 18.30
C GLU A 23 -14.95 21.33 19.61
N ALA A 24 -15.67 20.20 19.57
CA ALA A 24 -16.31 19.65 20.75
C ALA A 24 -15.30 19.54 21.90
N PRO A 25 -15.60 20.06 23.11
CA PRO A 25 -14.65 20.13 24.23
C PRO A 25 -13.97 18.79 24.53
N GLY A 26 -14.69 17.67 24.40
CA GLY A 26 -14.12 16.33 24.58
C GLY A 26 -13.01 15.97 23.57
N ARG A 27 -13.09 16.44 22.32
CA ARG A 27 -12.04 16.25 21.31
C ARG A 27 -10.82 17.11 21.60
N ALA A 28 -11.03 18.35 22.05
CA ALA A 28 -9.96 19.23 22.48
C ALA A 28 -9.23 18.64 23.71
N MET A 29 -9.98 18.16 24.71
CA MET A 29 -9.45 17.51 25.91
C MET A 29 -8.71 16.20 25.59
N ALA A 30 -9.24 15.35 24.72
CA ALA A 30 -8.57 14.11 24.31
C ALA A 30 -7.25 14.39 23.56
N ARG A 31 -7.22 15.42 22.71
CA ARG A 31 -5.98 15.85 22.05
C ARG A 31 -4.98 16.41 23.06
N GLN A 32 -5.43 17.28 23.96
CA GLN A 32 -4.59 17.88 25.01
C GLN A 32 -4.01 16.83 25.96
N ALA A 33 -4.79 15.78 26.29
CA ALA A 33 -4.33 14.65 27.11
C ALA A 33 -3.26 13.78 26.43
N THR A 34 -3.12 13.86 25.11
CA THR A 34 -2.14 13.07 24.33
C THR A 34 -1.03 13.91 23.70
N ALA A 35 -1.14 15.25 23.74
CA ALA A 35 -0.24 16.17 23.05
C ALA A 35 1.17 16.18 23.66
N ASP A 36 1.30 15.91 24.97
CA ASP A 36 2.56 15.93 25.72
C ASP A 36 2.96 14.57 26.29
N THR A 37 2.22 13.50 26.03
CA THR A 37 2.63 12.17 26.50
C THR A 37 3.67 11.61 25.55
N THR A 38 4.95 11.85 25.85
CA THR A 38 6.02 10.94 25.43
C THR A 38 5.54 9.54 25.84
N PRO A 39 5.38 8.59 24.90
CA PRO A 39 4.93 7.25 25.27
C PRO A 39 5.84 6.73 26.37
N TRP A 40 5.25 6.17 27.43
CA TRP A 40 5.99 5.66 28.58
C TRP A 40 6.88 4.50 28.12
N ILE A 41 8.11 4.82 27.73
CA ILE A 41 9.19 3.85 27.62
C ILE A 41 9.70 3.70 29.04
N THR A 42 9.34 2.60 29.68
CA THR A 42 9.64 2.33 31.09
C THR A 42 11.07 1.84 31.31
N THR A 43 11.86 1.70 30.24
CA THR A 43 13.23 1.19 30.28
C THR A 43 14.14 1.98 29.35
N ASN A 44 15.32 2.35 29.84
CA ASN A 44 16.39 2.86 29.01
C ASN A 44 17.38 1.74 28.71
N HIS A 45 17.42 1.27 27.46
CA HIS A 45 18.28 0.16 27.06
C HIS A 45 19.78 0.44 27.26
N ALA A 46 20.21 1.70 27.28
CA ALA A 46 21.60 2.06 27.56
C ALA A 46 22.06 1.75 29.01
N ASP A 47 21.13 1.63 29.95
CA ASP A 47 21.45 1.42 31.36
C ASP A 47 21.76 -0.06 31.67
N HIS A 48 21.32 -1.00 30.83
CA HIS A 48 21.45 -2.44 31.05
C HIS A 48 22.85 -2.96 30.71
N ASP A 49 23.53 -3.56 31.69
CA ASP A 49 24.89 -4.09 31.52
C ASP A 49 24.99 -5.20 30.48
N ILE A 50 23.93 -6.00 30.31
CA ILE A 50 23.87 -7.04 29.27
C ILE A 50 24.00 -6.46 27.86
N LEU A 51 23.66 -5.17 27.64
CA LEU A 51 23.79 -4.49 26.36
C LEU A 51 25.10 -3.69 26.21
N LYS A 52 25.99 -3.76 27.21
CA LYS A 52 27.34 -3.15 27.20
C LYS A 52 28.45 -4.15 26.87
N GLN A 53 28.12 -5.43 26.69
CA GLN A 53 29.07 -6.46 26.25
C GLN A 53 29.60 -6.21 24.83
N ASN A 54 30.69 -6.88 24.44
CA ASN A 54 31.26 -6.74 23.11
C ASN A 54 30.54 -7.65 22.10
N PHE A 55 29.55 -7.12 21.39
CA PHE A 55 28.82 -7.85 20.36
C PHE A 55 29.57 -7.83 19.02
N THR A 56 29.54 -8.97 18.31
CA THR A 56 30.10 -9.14 16.96
C THR A 56 29.03 -9.46 15.91
N SER A 57 27.82 -9.83 16.34
CA SER A 57 26.71 -10.16 15.44
C SER A 57 25.34 -9.80 16.01
N GLY A 58 24.35 -9.67 15.13
CA GLY A 58 22.95 -9.44 15.53
C GLY A 58 22.32 -10.60 16.30
N SER A 59 22.76 -11.85 16.06
CA SER A 59 22.30 -13.00 16.84
C SER A 59 22.78 -12.96 18.29
N GLU A 60 23.99 -12.44 18.56
CA GLU A 60 24.45 -12.24 19.94
C GLU A 60 23.64 -11.16 20.65
N VAL A 61 23.32 -10.06 19.94
CA VAL A 61 22.41 -9.02 20.48
C VAL A 61 21.04 -9.61 20.77
N THR A 62 20.48 -10.40 19.85
CA THR A 62 19.17 -11.03 20.02
C THR A 62 19.16 -11.98 21.22
N LYS A 63 20.22 -12.80 21.38
CA LYS A 63 20.39 -13.66 22.54
C LYS A 63 20.39 -12.86 23.85
N ALA A 64 21.01 -11.67 23.88
CA ALA A 64 20.97 -10.77 25.02
C ALA A 64 19.56 -10.19 25.25
N CYS A 65 18.84 -9.80 24.21
CA CYS A 65 17.45 -9.32 24.34
C CYS A 65 16.53 -10.40 24.95
N LEU A 66 16.67 -11.65 24.51
CA LEU A 66 15.83 -12.77 24.95
C LEU A 66 16.00 -13.15 26.43
N THR A 67 17.05 -12.68 27.11
CA THR A 67 17.18 -12.91 28.57
C THR A 67 16.14 -12.13 29.39
N CYS A 68 15.60 -11.05 28.82
CA CYS A 68 14.59 -10.19 29.45
C CYS A 68 13.25 -10.22 28.69
N HIS A 69 13.30 -10.35 27.36
CA HIS A 69 12.13 -10.44 26.48
C HIS A 69 11.84 -11.89 26.09
N ASN A 70 11.69 -12.75 27.09
CA ASN A 70 11.58 -14.21 26.93
C ASN A 70 10.33 -14.67 26.16
N GLU A 71 9.26 -13.88 26.12
CA GLU A 71 8.07 -14.18 25.30
C GLU A 71 8.13 -13.54 23.90
N ALA A 72 9.02 -12.58 23.66
CA ALA A 72 9.05 -11.87 22.38
C ALA A 72 9.50 -12.76 21.22
N GLY A 73 10.39 -13.72 21.49
CA GLY A 73 10.87 -14.68 20.49
C GLY A 73 9.72 -15.48 19.88
N SER A 74 8.99 -16.20 20.72
CA SER A 74 7.82 -16.99 20.35
C SER A 74 6.73 -16.16 19.67
N GLN A 75 6.45 -14.97 20.21
CA GLN A 75 5.49 -14.02 19.64
C GLN A 75 5.82 -13.65 18.19
N VAL A 76 7.05 -13.19 17.94
CA VAL A 76 7.49 -12.80 16.58
C VAL A 76 7.44 -14.00 15.63
N MET A 77 7.86 -15.17 16.09
CA MET A 77 7.92 -16.38 15.27
C MET A 77 6.58 -16.88 14.75
N GLN A 78 5.49 -16.54 15.44
CA GLN A 78 4.14 -16.90 15.02
C GLN A 78 3.57 -15.94 13.95
N THR A 79 4.22 -14.80 13.71
CA THR A 79 3.72 -13.78 12.78
C THR A 79 4.18 -13.99 11.34
N ILE A 80 3.43 -13.40 10.40
CA ILE A 80 3.82 -13.32 8.98
C ILE A 80 5.16 -12.62 8.75
N HIS A 81 5.62 -11.74 9.66
CA HIS A 81 6.92 -11.07 9.52
C HIS A 81 8.10 -12.04 9.67
N TRP A 82 7.91 -13.12 10.44
CA TRP A 82 8.86 -14.21 10.58
C TRP A 82 8.65 -15.31 9.54
N THR A 83 7.45 -15.88 9.47
CA THR A 83 7.19 -17.06 8.63
C THR A 83 7.15 -16.72 7.14
N TRP A 84 6.79 -15.46 6.80
CA TRP A 84 6.42 -15.05 5.44
C TRP A 84 5.34 -15.95 4.83
N ARG A 85 4.54 -16.61 5.67
CA ARG A 85 3.37 -17.40 5.33
C ARG A 85 2.13 -16.69 5.81
N ASP A 86 1.06 -16.88 5.07
CA ASP A 86 -0.25 -16.45 5.52
C ASP A 86 -0.70 -17.34 6.70
N PRO A 87 -0.86 -16.79 7.92
CA PRO A 87 -1.23 -17.57 9.09
C PRO A 87 -2.67 -18.11 9.01
N ASP A 88 -3.52 -17.50 8.19
CA ASP A 88 -4.94 -17.88 8.04
C ASP A 88 -5.16 -18.90 6.91
N SER A 89 -4.11 -19.24 6.16
CA SER A 89 -4.17 -20.24 5.09
C SER A 89 -3.74 -21.63 5.60
N PRO A 90 -4.41 -22.71 5.14
CA PRO A 90 -3.90 -24.06 5.34
C PRO A 90 -2.46 -24.21 4.84
N GLU A 91 -1.61 -24.93 5.57
CA GLU A 91 -0.18 -25.05 5.27
C GLU A 91 0.07 -25.66 3.88
N GLU A 92 -0.79 -26.59 3.46
CA GLU A 92 -0.70 -27.31 2.19
C GLU A 92 -0.84 -26.39 0.97
N GLU A 93 -1.62 -25.32 1.11
CA GLU A 93 -1.82 -24.31 0.08
C GLU A 93 -0.56 -23.46 -0.16
N LYS A 94 0.33 -23.41 0.84
CA LYS A 94 1.61 -22.71 0.76
C LYS A 94 1.45 -21.25 0.31
N ILE A 95 0.53 -20.51 0.90
CA ILE A 95 0.31 -19.09 0.60
C ILE A 95 1.30 -18.20 1.36
N GLY A 96 1.69 -17.10 0.73
CA GLY A 96 2.60 -16.10 1.29
C GLY A 96 3.95 -16.07 0.58
N LYS A 97 4.78 -15.09 0.94
CA LYS A 97 6.05 -14.80 0.28
C LYS A 97 7.08 -15.94 0.39
N ALA A 98 7.06 -16.71 1.48
CA ALA A 98 7.85 -17.93 1.66
C ALA A 98 7.25 -19.14 0.92
N GLY A 99 5.99 -19.01 0.48
CA GLY A 99 5.23 -20.05 -0.17
C GLY A 99 5.36 -20.08 -1.66
N LEU A 100 4.36 -20.66 -2.32
CA LEU A 100 4.33 -20.81 -3.77
C LEU A 100 3.58 -19.66 -4.44
N THR A 101 3.14 -18.66 -3.66
CA THR A 101 2.61 -17.40 -4.17
C THR A 101 3.62 -16.69 -5.07
N LEU A 102 3.11 -16.15 -6.18
CA LEU A 102 3.89 -15.39 -7.15
C LEU A 102 3.49 -13.92 -7.08
N ASN A 103 4.42 -13.04 -7.44
CA ASN A 103 4.07 -11.69 -7.89
C ASN A 103 4.57 -11.49 -9.32
N ASN A 104 4.25 -10.35 -9.92
CA ASN A 104 4.74 -10.02 -11.26
C ASN A 104 5.88 -8.97 -11.25
N PHE A 105 6.62 -8.89 -10.13
CA PHE A 105 7.84 -8.10 -10.00
C PHE A 105 9.08 -9.01 -10.09
N CYS A 106 9.61 -9.43 -8.95
CA CYS A 106 10.74 -10.37 -8.86
C CYS A 106 10.27 -11.83 -8.78
N ILE A 107 8.98 -12.07 -8.99
CA ILE A 107 8.31 -13.37 -9.13
C ILE A 107 8.24 -14.15 -7.83
N SER A 108 9.34 -14.68 -7.32
CA SER A 108 9.35 -15.57 -6.16
C SER A 108 10.63 -15.47 -5.34
N ILE A 109 10.55 -15.84 -4.06
CA ILE A 109 11.71 -15.94 -3.18
C ILE A 109 12.57 -17.18 -3.46
N HIS A 110 11.97 -18.26 -3.96
CA HIS A 110 12.62 -19.57 -4.09
C HIS A 110 13.81 -19.48 -5.06
N GLY A 111 15.00 -19.86 -4.59
CA GLY A 111 16.27 -19.74 -5.31
C GLY A 111 16.86 -18.33 -5.31
N ASN A 112 16.21 -17.36 -4.66
CA ASN A 112 16.58 -15.94 -4.64
C ASN A 112 16.73 -15.37 -3.22
N GLU A 113 16.63 -16.22 -2.19
CA GLU A 113 16.50 -15.87 -0.78
C GLU A 113 17.52 -14.82 -0.34
N PRO A 114 18.84 -14.93 -0.62
CA PRO A 114 19.83 -13.99 -0.10
C PRO A 114 19.63 -12.54 -0.57
N ARG A 115 18.91 -12.34 -1.68
CA ARG A 115 18.52 -11.02 -2.19
C ARG A 115 17.22 -10.53 -1.58
N CYS A 116 16.28 -11.43 -1.34
CA CYS A 116 14.93 -11.10 -0.88
C CYS A 116 14.86 -10.90 0.63
N THR A 117 15.58 -11.72 1.40
CA THR A 117 15.56 -11.75 2.87
C THR A 117 16.39 -10.63 3.51
N SER A 118 16.97 -9.73 2.70
CA SER A 118 17.41 -8.43 3.22
C SER A 118 16.25 -7.60 3.80
N CYS A 119 14.99 -7.98 3.51
CA CYS A 119 13.78 -7.41 4.11
C CYS A 119 13.04 -8.39 5.04
N HIS A 120 13.64 -9.53 5.38
CA HIS A 120 13.06 -10.47 6.36
C HIS A 120 13.39 -9.98 7.78
N ALA A 121 12.54 -10.27 8.76
CA ALA A 121 12.77 -9.90 10.16
C ALA A 121 13.75 -10.85 10.88
N GLY A 122 14.71 -11.41 10.15
CA GLY A 122 15.70 -12.34 10.68
C GLY A 122 17.05 -12.30 9.99
N TYR A 123 17.93 -13.17 10.46
CA TYR A 123 19.34 -13.26 10.10
C TYR A 123 19.69 -14.59 9.45
N GLY A 124 20.20 -14.55 8.23
CA GLY A 124 20.84 -15.70 7.60
C GLY A 124 19.91 -16.62 6.80
N TRP A 125 18.67 -16.21 6.52
CA TRP A 125 17.78 -16.96 5.62
C TRP A 125 18.25 -16.88 4.17
N LYS A 126 19.12 -17.82 3.80
CA LYS A 126 19.86 -17.86 2.53
C LYS A 126 19.36 -18.93 1.55
N ASP A 127 18.64 -19.93 2.05
CA ASP A 127 18.12 -21.08 1.31
C ASP A 127 17.10 -21.84 2.20
N LYS A 128 16.67 -23.03 1.77
CA LYS A 128 15.70 -23.89 2.47
C LYS A 128 16.16 -24.42 3.84
N SER A 129 17.45 -24.36 4.15
CA SER A 129 18.00 -24.89 5.41
C SER A 129 17.87 -23.93 6.58
N PHE A 130 17.20 -22.78 6.39
CA PHE A 130 16.99 -21.82 7.46
C PHE A 130 16.11 -22.42 8.58
N ASP A 131 16.62 -22.33 9.80
CA ASP A 131 15.92 -22.81 10.98
C ASP A 131 14.96 -21.74 11.50
N PHE A 132 13.67 -21.92 11.24
CA PHE A 132 12.61 -21.02 11.71
C PHE A 132 12.29 -21.20 13.21
N THR A 133 12.95 -22.12 13.91
CA THR A 133 12.77 -22.36 15.36
C THR A 133 13.88 -21.73 16.22
N ASP A 134 14.98 -21.27 15.62
CA ASP A 134 16.08 -20.61 16.33
C ASP A 134 15.77 -19.13 16.61
N GLU A 135 15.35 -18.82 17.83
CA GLU A 135 15.00 -17.46 18.25
C GLU A 135 16.17 -16.49 18.14
N THR A 136 17.41 -16.97 18.18
CA THR A 136 18.59 -16.12 18.02
C THR A 136 18.75 -15.59 16.60
N LYS A 137 17.96 -16.09 15.64
CA LYS A 137 17.90 -15.60 14.26
C LYS A 137 16.90 -14.48 14.04
N ILE A 138 16.09 -14.11 15.04
CA ILE A 138 15.21 -12.94 14.97
C ILE A 138 16.08 -11.68 14.89
N ASP A 139 15.68 -10.71 14.07
CA ASP A 139 16.29 -9.40 14.06
C ASP A 139 15.43 -8.41 14.83
N CYS A 140 15.68 -8.28 16.13
CA CYS A 140 14.99 -7.30 16.96
C CYS A 140 15.32 -5.85 16.56
N LEU A 141 16.51 -5.62 16.00
CA LEU A 141 17.04 -4.27 15.76
C LEU A 141 16.40 -3.60 14.55
N VAL A 142 16.05 -4.35 13.50
CA VAL A 142 15.45 -3.80 12.27
C VAL A 142 14.17 -3.00 12.55
N CYS A 143 13.41 -3.40 13.57
CA CYS A 143 12.18 -2.74 13.98
C CYS A 143 12.41 -1.69 15.09
N HIS A 144 13.38 -1.91 15.98
CA HIS A 144 13.44 -1.16 17.23
C HIS A 144 14.60 -0.17 17.37
N GLU A 145 15.67 -0.30 16.60
CA GLU A 145 16.81 0.63 16.69
C GLU A 145 16.41 2.07 16.33
N GLN A 146 17.03 3.06 16.98
CA GLN A 146 16.72 4.48 16.78
C GLN A 146 17.90 5.32 16.29
N THR A 147 19.08 4.72 16.07
CA THR A 147 20.24 5.43 15.53
C THR A 147 20.07 5.79 14.05
N GLY A 148 19.28 5.01 13.31
CA GLY A 148 19.16 5.08 11.85
C GLY A 148 20.43 4.64 11.10
N THR A 149 21.39 4.04 11.81
CA THR A 149 22.66 3.58 11.23
C THR A 149 22.63 2.10 10.88
N TYR A 150 21.75 1.32 11.50
CA TYR A 150 21.65 -0.12 11.30
C TYR A 150 21.10 -0.47 9.91
N LYS A 151 21.84 -1.27 9.15
CA LYS A 151 21.49 -1.62 7.77
C LYS A 151 21.84 -3.06 7.45
N LYS A 152 20.84 -3.83 7.03
CA LYS A 152 21.05 -5.13 6.39
C LYS A 152 21.73 -4.94 5.04
N PHE A 153 22.66 -5.84 4.71
CA PHE A 153 23.29 -5.80 3.40
C PHE A 153 22.34 -6.36 2.33
N PRO A 154 22.17 -5.68 1.17
CA PRO A 154 21.15 -6.05 0.18
C PRO A 154 21.27 -7.44 -0.47
N THR A 155 22.34 -8.21 -0.20
CA THR A 155 22.56 -9.53 -0.80
C THR A 155 23.21 -10.53 0.17
N MET A 156 23.04 -10.34 1.48
CA MET A 156 23.62 -11.25 2.50
C MET A 156 22.54 -11.83 3.42
N ALA A 157 21.38 -12.18 2.84
CA ALA A 157 20.41 -13.00 3.53
C ALA A 157 19.94 -12.43 4.90
N GLY A 158 19.70 -11.12 4.96
CA GLY A 158 19.28 -10.45 6.20
C GLY A 158 20.42 -10.00 7.12
N LEU A 159 21.67 -10.36 6.84
CA LEU A 159 22.83 -9.98 7.65
C LEU A 159 23.34 -8.56 7.30
N PRO A 160 23.74 -7.76 8.30
CA PRO A 160 24.65 -6.63 8.12
C PRO A 160 26.03 -7.10 7.63
N VAL A 161 26.91 -6.14 7.31
CA VAL A 161 28.30 -6.45 6.92
C VAL A 161 29.18 -6.61 8.16
N ASP A 162 30.16 -7.51 8.09
CA ASP A 162 31.19 -7.76 9.10
C ASP A 162 32.41 -6.82 8.95
N LYS A 163 32.61 -6.31 7.73
CA LYS A 163 33.63 -5.32 7.40
C LYS A 163 33.11 -4.33 6.35
N PRO A 164 33.71 -3.14 6.23
CA PRO A 164 33.32 -2.17 5.22
C PRO A 164 33.26 -2.78 3.81
N LYS A 165 32.09 -2.66 3.16
CA LYS A 165 31.82 -3.29 1.87
C LYS A 165 31.05 -2.35 0.96
N LYS A 166 31.52 -2.22 -0.29
CA LYS A 166 30.85 -1.40 -1.30
C LYS A 166 29.69 -2.16 -1.96
N PHE A 167 28.58 -1.48 -2.17
CA PHE A 167 27.47 -1.93 -2.99
C PHE A 167 26.97 -0.77 -3.87
N GLY A 168 27.28 -0.85 -5.17
CA GLY A 168 27.11 0.30 -6.06
C GLY A 168 27.97 1.48 -5.60
N LYS A 169 27.34 2.65 -5.43
CA LYS A 169 28.01 3.87 -4.96
C LYS A 169 28.04 4.03 -3.43
N LYS A 170 27.41 3.12 -2.68
CA LYS A 170 27.30 3.20 -1.21
C LYS A 170 28.31 2.26 -0.55
N THR A 171 28.94 2.71 0.53
CA THR A 171 29.71 1.87 1.44
C THR A 171 28.82 1.51 2.63
N PHE A 172 28.71 0.22 2.91
CA PHE A 172 28.09 -0.30 4.12
C PHE A 172 29.21 -0.58 5.11
N THR A 173 29.05 -0.12 6.34
CA THR A 173 29.97 -0.40 7.45
C THR A 173 29.28 -1.34 8.43
N PRO A 174 30.06 -2.10 9.23
CA PRO A 174 29.50 -2.86 10.34
C PRO A 174 28.70 -1.95 11.27
N PRO A 175 27.59 -2.44 11.86
CA PRO A 175 26.89 -1.70 12.90
C PRO A 175 27.80 -1.49 14.11
N GLU A 176 27.70 -0.32 14.73
CA GLU A 176 28.18 -0.12 16.09
C GLU A 176 27.22 -0.83 17.05
N TRP A 177 27.44 -2.14 17.26
CA TRP A 177 26.46 -3.05 17.85
C TRP A 177 25.92 -2.56 19.19
N ASN A 178 26.78 -2.08 20.09
CA ASN A 178 26.37 -1.57 21.40
C ASN A 178 25.48 -0.33 21.25
N THR A 179 25.87 0.63 20.41
CA THR A 179 25.09 1.84 20.16
C THR A 179 23.71 1.53 19.58
N VAL A 180 23.65 0.59 18.63
CA VAL A 180 22.38 0.18 18.02
C VAL A 180 21.50 -0.56 19.03
N ALA A 181 22.06 -1.54 19.76
CA ALA A 181 21.33 -2.32 20.78
C ALA A 181 20.81 -1.45 21.92
N GLN A 182 21.57 -0.45 22.35
CA GLN A 182 21.19 0.47 23.43
C GLN A 182 20.19 1.54 22.99
N SER A 183 20.02 1.76 21.68
CA SER A 183 19.07 2.74 21.13
C SER A 183 17.62 2.24 21.06
N VAL A 184 17.38 0.95 21.35
CA VAL A 184 16.09 0.27 21.15
C VAL A 184 14.93 1.03 21.80
N ALA A 185 13.88 1.29 21.01
CA ALA A 185 12.66 1.96 21.43
C ALA A 185 11.45 1.50 20.61
N ARG A 186 10.31 2.22 20.72
CA ARG A 186 9.15 1.98 19.87
C ARG A 186 9.49 2.24 18.38
N PRO A 187 9.06 1.38 17.45
CA PRO A 187 9.32 1.56 16.03
C PRO A 187 8.74 2.87 15.49
N THR A 188 9.50 3.51 14.60
CA THR A 188 9.06 4.69 13.85
C THR A 188 8.84 4.35 12.38
N ARG A 189 8.34 5.31 11.58
CA ARG A 189 8.27 5.16 10.11
C ARG A 189 9.62 4.78 9.47
N LYS A 190 10.76 5.18 10.08
CA LYS A 190 12.11 4.83 9.58
C LYS A 190 12.38 3.33 9.63
N ASN A 191 11.95 2.67 10.70
CA ASN A 191 12.11 1.24 10.89
C ASN A 191 11.28 0.46 9.87
N CYS A 192 9.96 0.70 9.84
CA CYS A 192 9.04 0.02 8.92
C CYS A 192 9.40 0.29 7.44
N GLY A 193 9.72 1.54 7.12
CA GLY A 193 10.05 1.99 5.78
C GLY A 193 11.32 1.37 5.20
N THR A 194 12.24 0.86 6.02
CA THR A 194 13.45 0.16 5.55
C THR A 194 13.11 -1.02 4.63
N CYS A 195 11.96 -1.67 4.86
CA CYS A 195 11.47 -2.75 4.02
C CYS A 195 10.27 -2.31 3.15
N HIS A 196 9.30 -1.63 3.74
CA HIS A 196 8.02 -1.35 3.07
C HIS A 196 8.12 -0.31 1.95
N PHE A 197 9.08 0.63 2.02
CA PHE A 197 9.24 1.69 1.00
C PHE A 197 10.11 1.23 -0.19
N PHE A 198 10.88 0.16 -0.03
CA PHE A 198 11.89 -0.29 -1.02
C PHE A 198 11.59 -1.64 -1.67
N GLY A 199 10.36 -2.15 -1.52
CA GLY A 199 9.89 -3.40 -2.15
C GLY A 199 9.96 -3.36 -3.68
N GLY A 200 10.04 -4.52 -4.34
CA GLY A 200 10.13 -4.59 -5.80
C GLY A 200 11.48 -4.17 -6.39
N GLY A 201 12.50 -3.97 -5.53
CA GLY A 201 13.88 -3.73 -5.91
C GLY A 201 14.29 -2.25 -5.94
N GLY A 202 13.51 -1.36 -5.31
CA GLY A 202 13.85 0.05 -5.16
C GLY A 202 12.77 0.87 -4.45
N ASP A 203 13.07 2.15 -4.23
CA ASP A 203 12.18 3.13 -3.59
C ASP A 203 10.91 3.41 -4.43
N GLY A 204 9.74 3.28 -3.82
CA GLY A 204 8.42 3.55 -4.41
C GLY A 204 7.98 2.58 -5.51
N VAL A 205 8.73 1.50 -5.74
CA VAL A 205 8.55 0.64 -6.92
C VAL A 205 7.27 -0.20 -6.86
N LYS A 206 6.96 -0.75 -5.67
CA LYS A 206 5.94 -1.81 -5.51
C LYS A 206 4.54 -1.28 -5.17
N HIS A 207 4.30 -0.75 -3.97
CA HIS A 207 2.95 -0.33 -3.54
C HIS A 207 2.51 0.99 -4.20
N GLY A 208 3.42 1.94 -4.33
CA GLY A 208 3.16 3.24 -4.97
C GLY A 208 2.58 4.30 -4.03
N ASP A 209 1.90 3.90 -2.95
CA ASP A 209 1.50 4.78 -1.83
C ASP A 209 2.46 4.70 -0.63
N LEU A 210 3.54 3.92 -0.75
CA LEU A 210 4.59 3.79 0.26
C LEU A 210 5.98 4.00 -0.36
N ASP A 211 6.64 5.10 -0.02
CA ASP A 211 7.99 5.46 -0.50
C ASP A 211 8.76 6.31 0.53
N SER A 212 10.05 6.55 0.28
CA SER A 212 10.96 7.24 1.21
C SER A 212 10.57 8.66 1.61
N SER A 213 9.70 9.35 0.86
CA SER A 213 9.16 10.66 1.24
C SER A 213 8.32 10.58 2.52
N LEU A 214 7.74 9.41 2.84
CA LEU A 214 6.96 9.18 4.05
C LEU A 214 7.80 9.05 5.32
N PHE A 215 9.13 9.15 5.26
CA PHE A 215 9.93 9.32 6.48
C PHE A 215 9.60 10.66 7.17
N MET A 216 9.41 11.72 6.39
CA MET A 216 9.07 13.06 6.87
C MET A 216 8.14 13.74 5.86
N PRO A 217 6.89 13.24 5.69
CA PRO A 217 5.97 13.80 4.72
C PRO A 217 5.42 15.14 5.23
N ASP A 218 4.91 15.95 4.32
CA ASP A 218 4.09 17.11 4.67
C ASP A 218 2.59 16.76 4.61
N ASN A 219 1.76 17.74 4.96
CA ASN A 219 0.30 17.61 4.97
C ASN A 219 -0.29 17.26 3.59
N ALA A 220 0.29 17.79 2.52
CA ALA A 220 -0.19 17.53 1.17
C ALA A 220 0.00 16.05 0.82
N LEU A 221 1.12 15.45 1.21
CA LEU A 221 1.43 14.05 0.92
C LEU A 221 0.69 13.05 1.80
N ASP A 222 0.58 13.26 3.11
CA ASP A 222 -0.23 12.39 3.97
C ASP A 222 -0.65 13.14 5.24
N VAL A 223 -1.95 13.38 5.41
CA VAL A 223 -2.49 14.16 6.54
C VAL A 223 -2.29 13.48 7.91
N HIS A 224 -2.15 12.15 7.95
CA HIS A 224 -1.95 11.40 9.18
C HIS A 224 -0.46 11.34 9.56
N MET A 225 0.41 11.17 8.58
CA MET A 225 1.85 11.06 8.78
C MET A 225 2.60 12.39 8.71
N ASP A 226 1.93 13.50 8.33
CA ASP A 226 2.49 14.86 8.26
C ASP A 226 3.40 15.17 9.45
N ALA A 227 4.70 15.34 9.17
CA ALA A 227 5.74 15.49 10.18
C ALA A 227 5.58 16.77 11.01
N ARG A 228 4.83 17.77 10.51
CA ARG A 228 4.52 19.01 11.22
C ARG A 228 3.11 19.02 11.83
N GLY A 229 2.32 17.99 11.53
CA GLY A 229 0.93 17.85 11.94
C GLY A 229 0.75 16.70 12.93
N LYS A 230 -0.02 15.69 12.54
CA LYS A 230 -0.33 14.53 13.39
C LYS A 230 0.87 13.60 13.58
N ASN A 231 1.79 13.58 12.62
CA ASN A 231 3.07 12.87 12.67
C ASN A 231 2.95 11.40 13.12
N PHE A 232 1.93 10.67 12.67
CA PHE A 232 1.71 9.28 13.09
C PHE A 232 2.83 8.35 12.62
N ASP A 233 3.34 7.53 13.54
CA ASP A 233 4.09 6.32 13.18
C ASP A 233 3.14 5.21 12.72
N CYS A 234 3.67 4.24 11.96
CA CYS A 234 2.87 3.14 11.40
C CYS A 234 2.07 2.40 12.49
N VAL A 235 2.70 2.15 13.64
CA VAL A 235 2.11 1.44 14.80
C VAL A 235 0.93 2.18 15.45
N ARG A 236 0.68 3.44 15.07
CA ARG A 236 -0.51 4.19 15.54
C ARG A 236 -1.79 3.61 14.94
N CYS A 237 -1.78 3.24 13.66
CA CYS A 237 -2.91 2.62 12.96
C CYS A 237 -2.78 1.10 12.96
N HIS A 238 -1.58 0.59 12.66
CA HIS A 238 -1.22 -0.82 12.73
C HIS A 238 -1.07 -1.26 14.19
N THR A 239 -2.21 -1.35 14.88
CA THR A 239 -2.31 -1.74 16.29
C THR A 239 -1.57 -3.06 16.48
N THR A 240 -0.58 -3.08 17.37
CA THR A 240 0.30 -4.25 17.57
C THR A 240 0.08 -4.80 18.97
N VAL A 241 -0.25 -6.09 19.06
CA VAL A 241 -0.44 -6.80 20.34
C VAL A 241 0.40 -8.07 20.28
N ALA A 242 1.25 -8.30 21.28
CA ALA A 242 2.13 -9.48 21.31
C ALA A 242 2.92 -9.69 19.99
N HIS A 243 3.51 -8.60 19.47
CA HIS A 243 4.20 -8.53 18.16
C HIS A 243 3.36 -8.86 16.92
N ASP A 244 2.09 -9.25 17.08
CA ASP A 244 1.15 -9.36 15.97
C ASP A 244 0.67 -7.97 15.54
N ILE A 245 1.11 -7.56 14.35
CA ILE A 245 0.88 -6.24 13.81
C ILE A 245 -0.40 -6.28 12.98
N ALA A 246 -1.44 -5.55 13.40
CA ALA A 246 -2.68 -5.47 12.65
C ALA A 246 -2.47 -4.97 11.21
N GLY A 247 -3.20 -5.55 10.28
CA GLY A 247 -2.93 -5.49 8.84
C GLY A 247 -2.36 -6.84 8.39
N ARG A 248 -3.03 -7.49 7.46
CA ARG A 248 -2.85 -8.93 7.20
C ARG A 248 -2.36 -9.26 5.79
N SER A 249 -2.00 -10.52 5.59
CA SER A 249 -2.03 -11.16 4.26
C SER A 249 -3.40 -10.90 3.67
N TYR A 250 -3.45 -10.31 2.48
CA TYR A 250 -4.71 -9.87 1.86
C TYR A 250 -5.72 -10.99 1.59
N ARG A 251 -5.49 -12.24 1.98
CA ARG A 251 -6.43 -13.35 1.77
C ARG A 251 -7.64 -13.26 2.71
N THR A 252 -7.45 -12.81 3.94
CA THR A 252 -8.51 -12.44 4.87
C THR A 252 -8.64 -10.90 4.88
N PRO A 253 -9.80 -10.27 5.21
CA PRO A 253 -10.07 -8.81 5.03
C PRO A 253 -9.03 -7.79 5.60
N ALA A 254 -9.33 -6.77 6.41
CA ALA A 254 -8.31 -6.24 7.38
C ALA A 254 -8.87 -6.04 8.78
N PHE A 255 -10.18 -5.97 8.80
CA PHE A 255 -11.10 -5.87 9.90
C PHE A 255 -12.37 -6.57 9.41
N GLU A 256 -13.13 -7.19 10.31
CA GLU A 256 -14.43 -7.78 9.99
C GLU A 256 -15.56 -6.81 10.29
N THR A 257 -15.36 -5.98 11.31
CA THR A 257 -16.27 -4.91 11.71
C THR A 257 -15.60 -3.54 11.54
N ARG A 258 -16.41 -2.52 11.28
CA ARG A 258 -15.98 -1.12 11.15
C ARG A 258 -16.27 -0.34 12.43
N THR A 259 -15.93 -0.96 13.57
CA THR A 259 -16.22 -0.42 14.90
C THR A 259 -15.34 0.79 15.18
N SER A 260 -15.95 1.90 15.61
CA SER A 260 -15.22 3.09 16.01
C SER A 260 -14.67 2.99 17.44
N LEU A 261 -13.60 3.73 17.75
CA LEU A 261 -13.08 3.88 19.11
C LEU A 261 -14.06 4.61 20.06
N VAL A 262 -15.15 5.17 19.52
CA VAL A 262 -16.24 5.73 20.32
C VAL A 262 -17.18 4.62 20.80
N GLU A 263 -17.30 3.55 20.02
CA GLU A 263 -18.14 2.38 20.32
C GLU A 263 -17.38 1.34 21.16
N ASP A 264 -16.07 1.15 20.89
CA ASP A 264 -15.21 0.20 21.58
C ASP A 264 -13.76 0.74 21.63
N ASP A 265 -13.26 1.06 22.82
CA ASP A 265 -11.93 1.64 23.03
C ASP A 265 -10.77 0.66 22.81
N LEU A 266 -11.06 -0.63 22.73
CA LEU A 266 -10.11 -1.70 22.43
C LEU A 266 -10.09 -2.08 20.93
N ALA A 267 -10.97 -1.48 20.11
CA ALA A 267 -11.01 -1.76 18.68
C ALA A 267 -9.66 -1.50 17.98
N HIS A 268 -9.33 -2.35 17.02
CA HIS A 268 -8.17 -2.17 16.17
C HIS A 268 -8.32 -0.90 15.32
N LYS A 269 -7.24 -0.13 15.21
CA LYS A 269 -7.24 1.21 14.60
C LYS A 269 -6.94 1.21 13.10
N ILE A 270 -7.06 0.06 12.45
CA ILE A 270 -6.63 -0.15 11.06
C ILE A 270 -7.64 0.38 10.03
N SER A 271 -8.92 0.53 10.41
CA SER A 271 -9.95 1.10 9.54
C SER A 271 -10.05 2.62 9.71
N CYS A 272 -10.57 3.33 8.70
CA CYS A 272 -10.80 4.77 8.79
C CYS A 272 -11.85 5.07 9.87
N GLU A 273 -12.91 4.27 9.91
CA GLU A 273 -14.05 4.38 10.82
C GLU A 273 -13.63 4.22 12.28
N SER A 274 -12.57 3.46 12.56
CA SER A 274 -11.98 3.34 13.90
C SER A 274 -11.73 4.72 14.54
N CYS A 275 -11.28 5.72 13.78
CA CYS A 275 -11.04 7.08 14.29
C CYS A 275 -12.09 8.11 13.84
N HIS A 276 -12.77 7.86 12.72
CA HIS A 276 -13.61 8.85 12.04
C HIS A 276 -15.11 8.56 12.10
N THR A 277 -15.55 7.42 12.65
CA THR A 277 -16.92 6.88 12.56
C THR A 277 -17.36 6.58 11.13
N ALA A 278 -18.51 5.93 10.95
CA ALA A 278 -19.05 5.61 9.63
C ALA A 278 -19.53 6.84 8.84
N THR A 279 -19.96 7.92 9.52
CA THR A 279 -20.49 9.13 8.88
C THR A 279 -19.70 10.38 9.29
N PRO A 280 -18.45 10.54 8.81
CA PRO A 280 -17.54 11.58 9.27
C PRO A 280 -17.88 12.99 8.77
N HIS A 281 -18.73 13.12 7.75
CA HIS A 281 -19.08 14.41 7.15
C HIS A 281 -20.19 15.09 7.97
N GLN A 282 -20.37 16.41 7.76
CA GLN A 282 -21.42 17.18 8.42
C GLN A 282 -22.80 16.51 8.26
N LYS A 283 -23.64 16.62 9.29
CA LYS A 283 -25.00 16.05 9.28
C LYS A 283 -25.78 16.59 8.07
N GLY A 284 -26.42 15.69 7.31
CA GLY A 284 -27.15 16.04 6.08
C GLY A 284 -26.28 16.14 4.83
N SER A 285 -24.96 15.88 4.92
CA SER A 285 -24.05 15.89 3.77
C SER A 285 -24.16 14.59 2.97
N LYS A 286 -24.40 14.70 1.66
CA LYS A 286 -24.57 13.55 0.74
C LYS A 286 -23.39 12.55 0.72
N PRO A 287 -22.11 12.96 0.91
CA PRO A 287 -21.00 12.02 1.07
C PRO A 287 -21.19 10.97 2.18
N ASN A 288 -21.94 11.25 3.26
CA ASN A 288 -22.23 10.22 4.27
C ASN A 288 -23.04 9.04 3.67
N ASP A 289 -23.94 9.31 2.73
CA ASP A 289 -24.73 8.28 2.04
C ASP A 289 -23.89 7.42 1.07
N HIS A 290 -22.63 7.79 0.81
CA HIS A 290 -21.74 6.99 -0.05
C HIS A 290 -20.93 6.00 0.77
N THR A 291 -20.80 6.21 2.08
CA THR A 291 -19.84 5.49 2.92
C THR A 291 -20.18 4.00 3.09
N ASP A 292 -21.41 3.60 2.81
CA ASP A 292 -21.82 2.19 2.79
C ASP A 292 -21.26 1.43 1.59
N THR A 293 -21.11 2.11 0.45
CA THR A 293 -20.84 1.55 -0.88
C THR A 293 -19.42 1.88 -1.38
N VAL A 294 -18.91 3.06 -1.04
CA VAL A 294 -17.63 3.61 -1.50
C VAL A 294 -16.69 3.73 -0.30
N ALA A 295 -15.52 3.11 -0.40
CA ALA A 295 -14.53 3.17 0.67
C ALA A 295 -13.96 4.59 0.84
N CYS A 296 -13.61 4.98 2.06
CA CYS A 296 -13.03 6.29 2.35
C CYS A 296 -11.79 6.57 1.48
N GLN A 297 -10.95 5.55 1.29
CA GLN A 297 -9.75 5.59 0.45
C GLN A 297 -10.05 6.01 -0.99
N THR A 298 -11.19 5.59 -1.57
CA THR A 298 -11.57 5.92 -2.95
C THR A 298 -11.68 7.42 -3.18
N CYS A 299 -12.22 8.15 -2.19
CA CYS A 299 -12.39 9.60 -2.28
C CYS A 299 -11.20 10.38 -1.71
N HIS A 300 -10.54 9.83 -0.69
CA HIS A 300 -9.51 10.54 0.07
C HIS A 300 -8.07 10.26 -0.40
N ILE A 301 -7.86 9.34 -1.35
CA ILE A 301 -6.57 9.11 -2.00
C ILE A 301 -6.74 9.27 -3.52
N PRO A 302 -6.81 10.52 -4.02
CA PRO A 302 -7.15 10.79 -5.42
C PRO A 302 -6.09 10.27 -6.40
N THR A 303 -4.81 10.30 -6.01
CA THR A 303 -3.67 9.75 -6.74
C THR A 303 -2.61 9.20 -5.79
N PHE A 304 -1.83 8.22 -6.25
CA PHE A 304 -0.65 7.67 -5.57
C PHE A 304 0.63 7.96 -6.36
N ALA A 305 1.79 7.55 -5.84
CA ALA A 305 3.11 7.83 -6.43
C ALA A 305 3.35 9.34 -6.63
N ARG A 306 2.92 10.14 -5.64
CA ARG A 306 2.93 11.60 -5.71
C ARG A 306 4.34 12.19 -5.62
N GLU A 307 5.19 11.59 -4.79
CA GLU A 307 6.59 11.98 -4.65
C GLU A 307 7.56 11.13 -5.49
N LYS A 308 7.48 9.80 -5.40
CA LYS A 308 8.36 8.89 -6.15
C LYS A 308 7.60 8.18 -7.27
N PRO A 309 8.20 8.05 -8.48
CA PRO A 309 7.60 7.28 -9.55
C PRO A 309 7.55 5.80 -9.17
N THR A 310 6.44 5.16 -9.53
CA THR A 310 6.19 3.75 -9.29
C THR A 310 6.20 2.97 -10.59
N LYS A 311 6.57 1.70 -10.55
CA LYS A 311 6.56 0.86 -11.75
C LYS A 311 5.14 0.41 -12.03
N MET A 312 4.67 0.60 -13.26
CA MET A 312 3.33 0.22 -13.73
C MET A 312 3.36 -0.93 -14.73
N TRP A 313 4.50 -1.14 -15.41
CA TRP A 313 4.70 -2.23 -16.35
C TRP A 313 6.08 -2.87 -16.20
N TRP A 314 6.15 -4.19 -16.36
CA TRP A 314 7.41 -4.94 -16.44
C TRP A 314 7.34 -6.09 -17.45
N ASP A 315 8.06 -5.99 -18.57
CA ASP A 315 8.18 -7.07 -19.54
C ASP A 315 9.51 -7.83 -19.39
N TRP A 316 9.45 -9.01 -18.79
CA TRP A 316 10.60 -9.91 -18.64
C TRP A 316 10.98 -10.63 -19.93
N SER A 317 10.08 -10.73 -20.93
CA SER A 317 10.37 -11.40 -22.20
C SER A 317 11.39 -10.63 -23.04
N LYS A 318 11.59 -9.35 -22.74
CA LYS A 318 12.62 -8.49 -23.36
C LYS A 318 13.98 -8.58 -22.69
N ALA A 319 14.09 -9.27 -21.55
CA ALA A 319 15.35 -9.40 -20.84
C ALA A 319 16.37 -10.23 -21.66
N GLY A 320 17.66 -9.96 -21.43
CA GLY A 320 18.77 -10.67 -22.06
C GLY A 320 19.37 -9.95 -23.28
N VAL A 321 18.70 -8.94 -23.84
CA VAL A 321 19.24 -8.14 -24.95
C VAL A 321 20.44 -7.30 -24.48
N LYS A 322 21.57 -7.46 -25.18
CA LYS A 322 22.84 -6.79 -24.89
C LYS A 322 23.16 -5.78 -25.99
N LYS A 323 23.86 -4.71 -25.63
CA LYS A 323 24.41 -3.74 -26.59
C LYS A 323 25.89 -4.04 -26.73
N GLU A 324 26.35 -4.29 -27.96
CA GLU A 324 27.76 -4.65 -28.24
C GLU A 324 28.26 -5.83 -27.39
N GLY A 325 27.41 -6.84 -27.19
CA GLY A 325 27.73 -8.02 -26.38
C GLY A 325 27.81 -7.77 -24.87
N LYS A 326 27.59 -6.54 -24.39
CA LYS A 326 27.66 -6.18 -22.96
C LYS A 326 26.27 -5.89 -22.38
N PRO A 327 26.01 -6.26 -21.11
CA PRO A 327 24.80 -5.84 -20.41
C PRO A 327 24.75 -4.32 -20.29
N TYR A 328 23.57 -3.73 -20.49
CA TYR A 328 23.36 -2.30 -20.40
C TYR A 328 22.07 -1.97 -19.61
N VAL A 329 21.95 -0.68 -19.29
CA VAL A 329 20.78 -0.07 -18.67
C VAL A 329 20.44 1.17 -19.47
N GLU A 330 19.17 1.32 -19.80
CA GLU A 330 18.63 2.52 -20.43
C GLU A 330 17.73 3.21 -19.43
N ASN A 331 18.00 4.48 -19.15
CA ASN A 331 17.17 5.30 -18.28
C ASN A 331 16.21 6.13 -19.13
N GLY A 332 14.95 6.17 -18.74
CA GLY A 332 13.93 7.00 -19.35
C GLY A 332 13.47 8.11 -18.40
N PRO A 333 12.17 8.45 -18.43
CA PRO A 333 11.61 9.49 -17.58
C PRO A 333 11.91 9.28 -16.08
N TYR A 334 11.95 10.40 -15.34
CA TYR A 334 12.19 10.43 -13.90
C TYR A 334 13.54 9.80 -13.45
N GLY A 335 14.49 9.63 -14.37
CA GLY A 335 15.79 9.00 -14.10
C GLY A 335 15.69 7.52 -13.73
N LYS A 336 14.60 6.84 -14.12
CA LYS A 336 14.38 5.42 -13.84
C LYS A 336 14.76 4.56 -15.04
N PRO A 337 15.31 3.35 -14.81
CA PRO A 337 15.55 2.40 -15.89
C PRO A 337 14.25 2.02 -16.60
N VAL A 338 14.17 2.27 -17.90
CA VAL A 338 13.10 1.79 -18.79
C VAL A 338 13.49 0.48 -19.46
N TYR A 339 14.80 0.17 -19.50
CA TYR A 339 15.29 -1.15 -19.86
C TYR A 339 16.51 -1.53 -19.01
N MET A 340 16.63 -2.81 -18.66
CA MET A 340 17.86 -3.39 -18.14
C MET A 340 18.06 -4.77 -18.75
N THR A 341 19.26 -5.11 -19.23
CA THR A 341 19.54 -6.47 -19.75
C THR A 341 19.15 -7.59 -18.77
N LYS A 342 19.25 -7.34 -17.46
CA LYS A 342 18.88 -8.31 -16.42
C LYS A 342 17.38 -8.47 -16.17
N LYS A 343 16.56 -7.53 -16.64
CA LYS A 343 15.16 -7.39 -16.21
C LYS A 343 14.19 -7.15 -17.36
N GLY A 344 14.64 -6.75 -18.54
CA GLY A 344 13.77 -6.40 -19.66
C GLY A 344 13.24 -4.98 -19.56
N ASP A 345 12.09 -4.73 -20.18
CA ASP A 345 11.48 -3.41 -20.31
C ASP A 345 10.61 -3.06 -19.09
N MET A 346 10.56 -1.79 -18.74
CA MET A 346 9.80 -1.27 -17.60
C MET A 346 9.17 0.08 -17.94
N ARG A 347 7.98 0.35 -17.40
CA ARG A 347 7.35 1.68 -17.46
C ARG A 347 7.05 2.20 -16.06
N TRP A 348 7.15 3.51 -15.93
CA TRP A 348 7.08 4.22 -14.65
C TRP A 348 6.15 5.42 -14.77
N GLU A 349 5.38 5.66 -13.72
CA GLU A 349 4.43 6.76 -13.65
C GLU A 349 4.49 7.46 -12.29
N LYS A 350 4.01 8.72 -12.26
CA LYS A 350 3.83 9.56 -11.07
C LYS A 350 2.41 10.09 -11.06
N ASN A 351 1.88 10.41 -9.87
CA ASN A 351 0.52 10.95 -9.68
C ASN A 351 -0.53 10.08 -10.37
N VAL A 352 -0.47 8.77 -10.11
CA VAL A 352 -1.30 7.77 -10.79
C VAL A 352 -2.68 7.75 -10.16
N THR A 353 -3.72 7.85 -10.99
CA THR A 353 -5.11 7.61 -10.57
C THR A 353 -5.33 6.12 -10.33
N PRO A 354 -5.86 5.70 -9.16
CA PRO A 354 -6.15 4.29 -8.90
C PRO A 354 -7.17 3.68 -9.89
N GLU A 355 -7.08 2.37 -10.09
CA GLU A 355 -8.18 1.57 -10.66
C GLU A 355 -9.12 1.15 -9.52
N TYR A 356 -10.42 1.00 -9.80
CA TYR A 356 -11.43 0.80 -8.76
C TYR A 356 -12.14 -0.55 -8.94
N PHE A 357 -12.28 -1.30 -7.85
CA PHE A 357 -12.94 -2.60 -7.84
C PHE A 357 -13.85 -2.73 -6.62
N TRP A 358 -14.89 -3.56 -6.73
CA TRP A 358 -15.58 -4.07 -5.55
C TRP A 358 -14.61 -4.91 -4.72
N PHE A 359 -14.58 -4.64 -3.42
CA PHE A 359 -13.62 -5.25 -2.53
C PHE A 359 -14.21 -5.50 -1.15
N ASN A 360 -14.27 -6.77 -0.74
CA ASN A 360 -14.71 -7.21 0.59
C ASN A 360 -13.55 -7.35 1.58
N GLY A 361 -12.36 -6.87 1.20
CA GLY A 361 -11.14 -6.95 1.99
C GLY A 361 -10.22 -8.10 1.60
N SER A 362 -10.72 -9.10 0.86
CA SER A 362 -9.95 -10.29 0.50
C SER A 362 -9.43 -10.25 -0.94
N ILE A 363 -8.25 -10.79 -1.18
CA ILE A 363 -7.55 -10.88 -2.45
C ILE A 363 -7.22 -12.34 -2.68
N GLU A 364 -7.79 -12.90 -3.74
CA GLU A 364 -7.40 -14.22 -4.24
C GLU A 364 -6.04 -14.11 -4.91
N THR A 365 -5.17 -15.10 -4.70
CA THR A 365 -3.79 -15.09 -5.18
C THR A 365 -3.43 -16.46 -5.74
N LEU A 366 -2.87 -16.47 -6.94
CA LEU A 366 -2.35 -17.68 -7.57
C LEU A 366 -1.02 -18.14 -6.97
N THR A 367 -0.80 -19.43 -7.07
CA THR A 367 0.44 -20.13 -6.76
C THR A 367 1.07 -20.69 -8.03
N ALA A 368 2.35 -21.08 -7.95
CA ALA A 368 3.04 -21.76 -9.04
C ALA A 368 2.48 -23.17 -9.37
N ARG A 369 1.50 -23.67 -8.62
CA ARG A 369 0.81 -24.94 -8.89
C ARG A 369 -0.44 -24.77 -9.75
N ASP A 370 -0.97 -23.55 -9.83
CA ASP A 370 -2.25 -23.31 -10.46
C ASP A 370 -2.11 -23.29 -11.98
N THR A 371 -3.06 -23.93 -12.65
CA THR A 371 -3.21 -23.88 -14.10
C THR A 371 -3.90 -22.58 -14.49
N VAL A 372 -3.40 -21.93 -15.54
CA VAL A 372 -3.87 -20.63 -16.04
C VAL A 372 -4.21 -20.69 -17.52
N ASP A 373 -5.08 -19.79 -17.98
CA ASP A 373 -5.35 -19.57 -19.40
C ASP A 373 -4.47 -18.42 -19.92
N PRO A 374 -3.46 -18.68 -20.77
CA PRO A 374 -2.58 -17.64 -21.29
C PRO A 374 -3.18 -16.87 -22.48
N SER A 375 -4.42 -17.15 -22.89
CA SER A 375 -5.09 -16.44 -23.98
C SER A 375 -5.56 -15.02 -23.57
N ALA A 376 -5.68 -14.77 -22.27
CA ALA A 376 -6.03 -13.48 -21.68
C ALA A 376 -4.99 -13.05 -20.63
N GLU A 377 -5.12 -11.82 -20.12
CA GLU A 377 -4.32 -11.35 -18.99
C GLU A 377 -4.60 -12.21 -17.75
N ILE A 378 -3.55 -12.79 -17.17
CA ILE A 378 -3.65 -13.64 -15.97
C ILE A 378 -3.59 -12.76 -14.72
N ALA A 379 -4.67 -12.71 -13.95
CA ALA A 379 -4.65 -12.07 -12.65
C ALA A 379 -3.87 -12.91 -11.63
N VAL A 380 -2.60 -12.56 -11.39
CA VAL A 380 -1.75 -13.25 -10.40
C VAL A 380 -2.33 -13.09 -9.01
N ASN A 381 -2.95 -11.95 -8.75
CA ASN A 381 -3.90 -11.78 -7.67
C ASN A 381 -5.05 -10.87 -8.13
N ARG A 382 -6.22 -10.99 -7.48
CA ARG A 382 -7.38 -10.15 -7.78
C ARG A 382 -8.19 -9.82 -6.52
N PRO A 383 -8.78 -8.62 -6.43
CA PRO A 383 -9.69 -8.31 -5.33
C PRO A 383 -10.94 -9.19 -5.44
N LEU A 384 -11.42 -9.64 -4.29
CA LEU A 384 -12.69 -10.35 -4.13
C LEU A 384 -13.77 -9.40 -3.60
N GLY A 385 -15.01 -9.72 -3.92
CA GLY A 385 -16.17 -8.90 -3.60
C GLY A 385 -16.92 -8.51 -4.87
N GLU A 386 -18.20 -8.29 -4.71
CA GLU A 386 -19.11 -7.88 -5.77
C GLU A 386 -20.12 -6.88 -5.21
N ARG A 387 -20.93 -6.27 -6.09
CA ARG A 387 -21.90 -5.24 -5.69
C ARG A 387 -22.85 -5.70 -4.59
N ASP A 388 -23.30 -6.95 -4.67
CA ASP A 388 -24.32 -7.49 -3.77
C ASP A 388 -23.71 -8.13 -2.51
N ASP A 389 -22.38 -8.13 -2.37
CA ASP A 389 -21.70 -8.52 -1.13
C ASP A 389 -21.81 -7.36 -0.11
N PRO A 390 -22.48 -7.56 1.05
CA PRO A 390 -22.70 -6.51 2.03
C PRO A 390 -21.41 -6.00 2.70
N ASN A 391 -20.32 -6.76 2.58
CA ASN A 391 -19.01 -6.36 3.10
C ASN A 391 -18.18 -5.61 2.05
N ALA A 392 -18.54 -5.72 0.76
CA ALA A 392 -17.80 -5.12 -0.34
C ALA A 392 -18.07 -3.63 -0.49
N ARG A 393 -17.01 -2.88 -0.79
CA ARG A 393 -17.09 -1.48 -1.21
C ARG A 393 -16.21 -1.23 -2.43
N ILE A 394 -16.51 -0.17 -3.17
CA ILE A 394 -15.64 0.31 -4.25
C ILE A 394 -14.36 0.86 -3.61
N PHE A 395 -13.22 0.25 -3.93
CA PHE A 395 -11.93 0.49 -3.28
C PHE A 395 -10.82 0.80 -4.32
N PRO A 396 -9.84 1.68 -4.02
CA PRO A 396 -8.78 2.03 -4.96
C PRO A 396 -7.62 1.03 -4.94
N PHE A 397 -7.12 0.68 -6.12
CA PHE A 397 -5.98 -0.21 -6.30
C PHE A 397 -4.95 0.38 -7.26
N LYS A 398 -3.68 0.11 -6.98
CA LYS A 398 -2.65 0.06 -8.01
C LYS A 398 -2.75 -1.29 -8.71
N VAL A 399 -2.77 -1.28 -10.04
CA VAL A 399 -2.59 -2.49 -10.85
C VAL A 399 -1.24 -2.41 -11.54
N HIS A 400 -0.32 -3.29 -11.15
CA HIS A 400 0.92 -3.50 -11.89
C HIS A 400 0.70 -4.59 -12.93
N ARG A 401 1.03 -4.31 -14.19
CA ARG A 401 0.92 -5.28 -15.27
C ARG A 401 2.31 -5.73 -15.72
N ALA A 402 2.44 -6.94 -16.24
CA ALA A 402 3.73 -7.48 -16.63
C ALA A 402 3.59 -8.56 -17.69
N ARG A 403 4.71 -8.87 -18.36
CA ARG A 403 4.87 -10.08 -19.14
C ARG A 403 5.91 -10.97 -18.46
N GLN A 404 5.51 -12.09 -17.87
CA GLN A 404 6.36 -12.92 -17.01
C GLN A 404 6.45 -14.36 -17.52
N PRO A 405 7.52 -15.11 -17.17
CA PRO A 405 7.71 -16.47 -17.68
C PRO A 405 6.65 -17.43 -17.16
N MET A 406 6.31 -18.43 -17.99
CA MET A 406 5.41 -19.53 -17.69
C MET A 406 5.88 -20.82 -18.38
N ASP A 407 5.37 -21.96 -17.92
CA ASP A 407 5.50 -23.24 -18.61
C ASP A 407 4.36 -23.37 -19.62
N ALA A 408 4.69 -23.48 -20.90
CA ALA A 408 3.69 -23.51 -21.98
C ALA A 408 2.91 -24.82 -22.02
N GLN A 409 3.55 -25.94 -21.65
CA GLN A 409 2.93 -27.26 -21.66
C GLN A 409 2.05 -27.46 -20.41
N ALA A 410 2.60 -27.17 -19.23
CA ALA A 410 1.89 -27.32 -17.96
C ALA A 410 0.89 -26.18 -17.68
N LYS A 411 1.00 -25.08 -18.45
CA LYS A 411 0.15 -23.89 -18.34
C LYS A 411 0.09 -23.32 -16.92
N ASN A 412 1.24 -23.18 -16.27
CA ASN A 412 1.36 -22.54 -14.97
C ASN A 412 2.47 -21.48 -15.01
N LEU A 413 2.34 -20.46 -14.17
CA LEU A 413 3.40 -19.47 -13.97
C LEU A 413 4.58 -20.12 -13.23
N VAL A 414 5.81 -19.78 -13.62
CA VAL A 414 7.02 -20.45 -13.12
C VAL A 414 7.83 -19.60 -12.16
N ILE A 415 8.68 -20.27 -11.38
CA ILE A 415 9.61 -19.69 -10.42
C ILE A 415 11.01 -19.68 -11.04
N PRO A 416 11.55 -18.51 -11.44
CA PRO A 416 12.92 -18.43 -11.92
C PRO A 416 13.93 -18.16 -10.79
N HIS A 417 15.09 -18.81 -10.88
CA HIS A 417 16.30 -18.43 -10.15
C HIS A 417 16.92 -17.20 -10.83
N LEU A 418 16.74 -16.02 -10.25
CA LEU A 418 17.18 -14.74 -10.79
C LEU A 418 18.55 -14.30 -10.23
N PHE A 419 18.78 -14.52 -8.94
CA PHE A 419 19.92 -13.99 -8.20
C PHE A 419 20.88 -15.09 -7.71
N GLY A 420 22.16 -14.98 -8.08
CA GLY A 420 23.19 -15.92 -7.62
C GLY A 420 24.61 -15.44 -7.88
N LYS A 421 25.58 -16.24 -7.42
CA LYS A 421 27.02 -16.01 -7.67
C LYS A 421 27.38 -16.30 -9.14
N LYS A 422 28.52 -15.79 -9.61
CA LYS A 422 29.03 -16.16 -10.94
C LYS A 422 29.22 -17.69 -10.99
N GLY A 423 28.78 -18.34 -12.06
CA GLY A 423 28.82 -19.81 -12.20
C GLY A 423 27.55 -20.53 -11.74
N SER A 424 26.60 -19.83 -11.11
CA SER A 424 25.26 -20.38 -10.84
C SER A 424 24.34 -20.31 -12.07
N ASP A 425 23.20 -20.98 -11.97
CA ASP A 425 22.13 -21.00 -12.98
C ASP A 425 21.29 -19.70 -13.01
N ALA A 426 21.61 -18.75 -12.13
CA ALA A 426 20.87 -17.52 -11.96
C ALA A 426 20.79 -16.68 -13.25
N TYR A 427 19.58 -16.26 -13.62
CA TYR A 427 19.32 -15.49 -14.83
C TYR A 427 20.18 -14.22 -14.95
N TRP A 428 20.42 -13.49 -13.85
CA TRP A 428 21.25 -12.27 -13.89
C TRP A 428 22.75 -12.52 -14.16
N LYS A 429 23.16 -13.78 -14.30
CA LYS A 429 24.51 -14.21 -14.68
C LYS A 429 24.53 -14.88 -16.05
N THR A 430 23.58 -15.76 -16.31
CA THR A 430 23.55 -16.59 -17.51
C THR A 430 22.83 -15.90 -18.67
N TYR A 431 21.78 -15.12 -18.37
CA TYR A 431 20.79 -14.63 -19.35
C TYR A 431 20.11 -15.77 -20.12
N ASP A 432 19.98 -16.93 -19.49
CA ASP A 432 19.32 -18.13 -20.02
C ASP A 432 18.08 -18.43 -19.18
N TRP A 433 16.91 -18.27 -19.79
CA TRP A 433 15.63 -18.45 -19.10
C TRP A 433 15.32 -19.90 -18.78
N ASN A 434 15.57 -20.84 -19.70
CA ASN A 434 15.30 -22.26 -19.46
C ASN A 434 16.12 -22.78 -18.29
N ARG A 435 17.41 -22.41 -18.25
CA ARG A 435 18.30 -22.75 -17.14
C ARG A 435 17.85 -22.14 -15.81
N ALA A 436 17.46 -20.87 -15.82
CA ALA A 436 17.01 -20.17 -14.62
C ALA A 436 15.68 -20.72 -14.09
N VAL A 437 14.73 -21.05 -14.96
CA VAL A 437 13.43 -21.61 -14.60
C VAL A 437 13.58 -23.05 -14.11
N ALA A 438 14.35 -23.90 -14.80
CA ALA A 438 14.62 -25.26 -14.34
C ALA A 438 15.19 -25.26 -12.92
N SER A 439 16.22 -24.44 -12.67
CA SER A 439 16.85 -24.32 -11.34
C SER A 439 15.88 -23.78 -10.28
N GLY A 440 15.07 -22.77 -10.60
CA GLY A 440 14.12 -22.19 -9.65
C GLY A 440 12.94 -23.10 -9.33
N MET A 441 12.41 -23.84 -10.31
CA MET A 441 11.33 -24.81 -10.14
C MET A 441 11.80 -26.03 -9.37
N GLU A 442 12.99 -26.56 -9.67
CA GLU A 442 13.63 -27.62 -8.87
C GLU A 442 13.82 -27.15 -7.40
N HIS A 443 14.31 -25.93 -7.22
CA HIS A 443 14.38 -25.33 -5.88
C HIS A 443 12.99 -25.11 -5.27
N ALA A 444 11.91 -24.97 -6.01
CA ALA A 444 10.56 -24.95 -5.41
C ALA A 444 10.00 -26.36 -5.15
N GLY A 445 10.65 -27.42 -5.64
CA GLY A 445 10.12 -28.77 -5.64
C GLY A 445 8.96 -28.95 -6.63
N LEU A 446 8.99 -28.22 -7.75
CA LEU A 446 7.97 -28.24 -8.80
C LEU A 446 8.59 -28.68 -10.14
N PRO A 447 7.83 -29.37 -11.00
CA PRO A 447 8.31 -29.76 -12.32
C PRO A 447 8.37 -28.56 -13.28
N PHE A 448 9.23 -28.66 -14.29
CA PHE A 448 9.26 -27.77 -15.46
C PHE A 448 9.40 -28.63 -16.70
N SER A 449 8.53 -28.44 -17.69
CA SER A 449 8.50 -29.21 -18.93
C SER A 449 9.72 -28.97 -19.84
N GLY A 450 10.38 -27.81 -19.67
CA GLY A 450 11.37 -27.32 -20.60
C GLY A 450 10.79 -26.40 -21.68
N ASP A 451 9.47 -26.30 -21.79
CA ASP A 451 8.78 -25.45 -22.76
C ASP A 451 8.42 -24.09 -22.14
N LEU A 452 9.26 -23.09 -22.38
CA LEU A 452 9.11 -21.75 -21.83
C LEU A 452 8.26 -20.86 -22.74
N ALA A 453 7.26 -20.22 -22.15
CA ALA A 453 6.54 -19.10 -22.74
C ALA A 453 6.54 -17.87 -21.82
N PHE A 454 5.94 -16.78 -22.30
CA PHE A 454 5.70 -15.56 -21.52
C PHE A 454 4.26 -15.12 -21.69
N ALA A 455 3.56 -14.90 -20.58
CA ALA A 455 2.17 -14.45 -20.55
C ALA A 455 2.03 -13.08 -19.90
N GLU A 456 0.97 -12.37 -20.28
CA GLU A 456 0.57 -11.12 -19.66
C GLU A 456 -0.11 -11.39 -18.32
N THR A 457 0.21 -10.56 -17.33
CA THR A 457 -0.22 -10.74 -15.95
C THR A 457 -0.55 -9.40 -15.30
N SER A 458 -1.56 -9.39 -14.44
CA SER A 458 -1.85 -8.28 -13.52
C SER A 458 -1.58 -8.66 -12.07
N TYR A 459 -1.26 -7.66 -11.26
CA TYR A 459 -1.10 -7.78 -9.82
C TYR A 459 -1.56 -6.51 -9.12
N VAL A 460 -2.50 -6.64 -8.20
CA VAL A 460 -3.14 -5.53 -7.49
C VAL A 460 -2.52 -5.27 -6.11
N PHE A 461 -2.48 -4.00 -5.72
CA PHE A 461 -2.22 -3.54 -4.35
C PHE A 461 -3.30 -2.53 -3.95
N PRO A 462 -3.96 -2.72 -2.80
CA PRO A 462 -4.88 -1.71 -2.30
C PRO A 462 -4.10 -0.43 -1.93
N ILE A 463 -4.66 0.72 -2.28
CA ILE A 463 -4.09 2.03 -1.95
C ILE A 463 -4.71 2.52 -0.64
N THR A 464 -3.88 2.67 0.38
CA THR A 464 -4.33 2.88 1.77
C THR A 464 -3.61 4.01 2.50
N HIS A 465 -2.49 4.49 1.95
CA HIS A 465 -1.70 5.61 2.47
C HIS A 465 -1.72 6.79 1.50
N MET A 466 -1.02 7.86 1.88
CA MET A 466 -1.04 9.14 1.17
C MET A 466 -2.43 9.76 1.13
N VAL A 467 -3.14 9.72 2.26
CA VAL A 467 -4.44 10.39 2.40
C VAL A 467 -4.26 11.89 2.21
N ALA A 468 -4.94 12.45 1.22
CA ALA A 468 -4.83 13.86 0.84
C ALA A 468 -5.61 14.78 1.80
N PRO A 469 -5.27 16.08 1.84
CA PRO A 469 -6.12 17.09 2.48
C PRO A 469 -7.57 17.03 2.01
N LYS A 470 -8.50 17.44 2.88
CA LYS A 470 -9.94 17.36 2.57
C LYS A 470 -10.34 18.22 1.37
N GLU A 471 -9.56 19.25 1.07
CA GLU A 471 -9.74 20.15 -0.07
C GLU A 471 -9.39 19.50 -1.41
N ASP A 472 -8.56 18.45 -1.37
CA ASP A 472 -8.03 17.73 -2.53
C ASP A 472 -8.71 16.36 -2.73
N THR A 473 -9.83 16.11 -2.06
CA THR A 473 -10.61 14.88 -2.24
C THR A 473 -11.26 14.82 -3.62
N VAL A 474 -11.52 13.61 -4.11
CA VAL A 474 -12.22 13.39 -5.38
C VAL A 474 -13.56 14.13 -5.41
N ALA A 475 -13.74 14.97 -6.43
CA ALA A 475 -14.97 15.73 -6.61
C ALA A 475 -16.09 14.86 -7.20
N CYS A 476 -17.35 15.21 -6.93
CA CYS A 476 -18.52 14.47 -7.42
C CYS A 476 -18.47 14.24 -8.94
N ALA A 477 -18.10 15.27 -9.71
CA ALA A 477 -18.05 15.22 -11.16
C ALA A 477 -16.98 14.25 -11.71
N GLU A 478 -15.94 13.92 -10.94
CA GLU A 478 -14.95 12.94 -11.36
C GLU A 478 -15.52 11.51 -11.36
N CYS A 479 -16.56 11.24 -10.58
CA CYS A 479 -17.24 9.94 -10.54
C CYS A 479 -18.54 9.94 -11.37
N HIS A 480 -19.36 10.99 -11.20
CA HIS A 480 -20.68 11.15 -11.79
C HIS A 480 -20.65 11.69 -13.22
N THR A 481 -19.78 11.12 -14.07
CA THR A 481 -19.63 11.51 -15.48
C THR A 481 -19.69 10.29 -16.38
N ARG A 482 -20.39 10.43 -17.51
CA ARG A 482 -20.65 9.36 -18.47
C ARG A 482 -19.38 8.70 -19.02
N GLU A 483 -18.43 9.51 -19.47
CA GLU A 483 -17.20 9.04 -20.10
C GLU A 483 -15.98 9.70 -19.47
N GLY A 484 -14.89 8.95 -19.31
CA GLY A 484 -13.64 9.47 -18.74
C GLY A 484 -13.69 9.80 -17.25
N GLY A 485 -14.78 9.49 -16.55
CA GLY A 485 -14.86 9.55 -15.10
C GLY A 485 -14.23 8.32 -14.45
N ARG A 486 -13.88 8.41 -13.16
CA ARG A 486 -13.28 7.34 -12.36
C ARG A 486 -14.11 6.06 -12.36
N MET A 487 -15.43 6.19 -12.24
CA MET A 487 -16.36 5.05 -12.17
C MET A 487 -16.67 4.45 -13.54
N SER A 488 -16.73 5.27 -14.59
CA SER A 488 -16.90 4.79 -15.97
C SER A 488 -15.63 4.14 -16.50
N ALA A 489 -14.44 4.68 -16.20
CA ALA A 489 -13.16 4.07 -16.54
C ALA A 489 -12.95 2.70 -15.86
N ALA A 490 -13.51 2.51 -14.66
CA ALA A 490 -13.48 1.24 -13.94
C ALA A 490 -14.52 0.21 -14.43
N ASN A 491 -15.40 0.57 -15.39
CA ASN A 491 -16.50 -0.28 -15.87
C ASN A 491 -17.39 -0.85 -14.75
N LEU A 492 -17.53 -0.14 -13.62
CA LEU A 492 -18.35 -0.57 -12.49
C LEU A 492 -19.84 -0.35 -12.78
N GLY A 493 -20.54 -1.37 -13.27
CA GLY A 493 -21.95 -1.29 -13.64
C GLY A 493 -22.91 -1.89 -12.61
N GLY A 494 -24.17 -2.09 -13.04
CA GLY A 494 -25.19 -2.81 -12.28
C GLY A 494 -25.94 -1.95 -11.25
N PHE A 495 -25.70 -0.64 -11.18
CA PHE A 495 -26.44 0.28 -10.32
C PHE A 495 -26.63 1.61 -11.04
N TYR A 496 -27.67 2.35 -10.65
CA TYR A 496 -27.92 3.68 -11.20
C TYR A 496 -27.02 4.72 -10.53
N MET A 497 -26.19 5.38 -11.31
CA MET A 497 -25.35 6.49 -10.89
C MET A 497 -25.81 7.78 -11.58
N PRO A 498 -26.33 8.77 -10.83
CA PRO A 498 -26.68 10.08 -11.39
C PRO A 498 -25.51 10.68 -12.18
N GLY A 499 -25.79 11.30 -13.33
CA GLY A 499 -24.77 11.92 -14.18
C GLY A 499 -24.00 10.95 -15.10
N ARG A 500 -23.85 9.67 -14.71
CA ARG A 500 -23.27 8.62 -15.56
C ARG A 500 -24.34 7.86 -16.33
N ASP A 501 -25.35 7.36 -15.64
CA ASP A 501 -26.35 6.47 -16.21
C ASP A 501 -27.59 7.23 -16.65
N THR A 502 -28.22 6.76 -17.73
CA THR A 502 -29.52 7.23 -18.20
C THR A 502 -30.58 6.19 -17.90
N GLY A 503 -31.67 6.63 -17.27
CA GLY A 503 -32.84 5.78 -17.07
C GLY A 503 -33.92 6.23 -18.03
N GLY A 504 -34.03 5.64 -19.22
CA GLY A 504 -34.97 6.09 -20.26
C GLY A 504 -36.39 6.41 -19.74
N PRO A 505 -37.04 5.50 -18.97
CA PRO A 505 -38.33 5.78 -18.35
C PRO A 505 -38.30 6.87 -17.26
N LEU A 506 -37.24 6.90 -16.44
CA LEU A 506 -37.09 7.88 -15.36
C LEU A 506 -36.88 9.29 -15.93
N GLU A 507 -36.01 9.44 -16.92
CA GLU A 507 -35.78 10.69 -17.64
C GLU A 507 -37.02 11.15 -18.38
N ALA A 508 -37.71 10.24 -19.08
CA ALA A 508 -38.98 10.55 -19.75
C ALA A 508 -40.03 11.04 -18.76
N SER A 509 -40.15 10.40 -17.58
CA SER A 509 -41.08 10.83 -16.53
C SER A 509 -40.70 12.18 -15.94
N GLY A 510 -39.40 12.45 -15.74
CA GLY A 510 -38.89 13.74 -15.27
C GLY A 510 -39.19 14.86 -16.26
N TRP A 511 -38.91 14.65 -17.55
CA TRP A 511 -39.24 15.60 -18.60
C TRP A 511 -40.75 15.81 -18.77
N ALA A 512 -41.56 14.75 -18.65
CA ALA A 512 -43.01 14.87 -18.66
C ALA A 512 -43.51 15.75 -17.50
N LEU A 513 -42.94 15.61 -16.30
CA LEU A 513 -43.28 16.43 -15.13
C LEU A 513 -42.86 17.89 -15.32
N VAL A 514 -41.67 18.15 -15.89
CA VAL A 514 -41.20 19.49 -16.24
C VAL A 514 -42.15 20.15 -17.24
N LEU A 515 -42.53 19.43 -18.29
CA LEU A 515 -43.47 19.91 -19.31
C LEU A 515 -44.85 20.17 -18.71
N ALA A 516 -45.38 19.25 -17.90
CA ALA A 516 -46.67 19.42 -17.22
C ALA A 516 -46.67 20.65 -16.29
N SER A 517 -45.57 20.87 -15.56
CA SER A 517 -45.40 22.03 -14.68
C SER A 517 -45.34 23.33 -15.49
N PHE A 518 -44.59 23.34 -16.60
CA PHE A 518 -44.52 24.48 -17.52
C PHE A 518 -45.89 24.84 -18.08
N PHE A 519 -46.65 23.85 -18.58
CA PHE A 519 -48.01 24.08 -19.07
C PHE A 519 -48.94 24.58 -17.95
N GLY A 520 -48.83 24.04 -16.74
CA GLY A 520 -49.58 24.53 -15.57
C GLY A 520 -49.33 26.00 -15.28
N VAL A 521 -48.07 26.44 -15.30
CA VAL A 521 -47.69 27.85 -15.10
C VAL A 521 -48.19 28.74 -16.24
N VAL A 522 -48.05 28.31 -17.50
CA VAL A 522 -48.54 29.06 -18.66
C VAL A 522 -50.06 29.20 -18.63
N ILE A 523 -50.79 28.12 -18.37
CA ILE A 523 -52.26 28.14 -18.25
C ILE A 523 -52.67 29.09 -17.12
N HIS A 524 -52.04 28.98 -15.94
CA HIS A 524 -52.32 29.88 -14.82
C HIS A 524 -52.05 31.35 -15.16
N GLY A 525 -50.93 31.63 -15.84
CA GLY A 525 -50.57 32.97 -16.31
C GLY A 525 -51.58 33.54 -17.30
N THR A 526 -51.98 32.76 -18.30
CA THR A 526 -52.98 33.15 -19.31
C THR A 526 -54.34 33.41 -18.67
N ILE A 527 -54.80 32.55 -17.75
CA ILE A 527 -56.04 32.76 -17.00
C ILE A 527 -55.99 34.10 -16.24
N ARG A 528 -54.86 34.41 -15.59
CA ARG A 528 -54.67 35.70 -14.90
C ARG A 528 -54.76 36.90 -15.84
N ILE A 529 -54.16 36.83 -17.04
CA ILE A 529 -54.21 37.93 -18.02
C ILE A 529 -55.64 38.14 -18.54
N LEU A 530 -56.31 37.06 -18.94
CA LEU A 530 -57.69 37.11 -19.46
C LEU A 530 -58.70 37.58 -18.39
N ALA A 531 -58.54 37.15 -17.14
CA ALA A 531 -59.38 37.61 -16.03
C ALA A 531 -59.20 39.11 -15.73
N ARG A 532 -58.01 39.67 -16.03
CA ARG A 532 -57.69 41.08 -15.82
C ARG A 532 -58.25 41.98 -16.93
N GLN A 533 -58.47 41.45 -18.14
CA GLN A 533 -59.13 42.16 -19.25
C GLN A 533 -60.66 42.16 -19.14
N LYS A 534 -61.24 41.33 -18.26
CA LYS A 534 -62.68 41.31 -17.94
C LYS A 534 -63.07 42.19 -16.74
N ARG A 535 -62.11 42.89 -16.14
CA ARG A 535 -62.32 44.02 -15.24
C ARG A 535 -62.02 45.29 -16.02
#